data_AF-A0A959S272-F1
#
_entry.id   AF-A0A959S272-F1
#
_cell.length_a   1.000
_cell.length_b   1.000
_cell.length_c   1.000
_cell.angle_alpha   90.00
_cell.angle_beta   90.00
_cell.angle_gamma   90.00
#
_symmetry.space_group_name_H-M   'P 1'
#
loop_
_entity.id
_entity.type
_entity.pdbx_description
1 polymer ?
#
loop_
_entity_poly.entity_id
_entity_poly.type
_entity_poly.pdbx_seq_one_letter_code
_entity_poly.pdbx_strand_id
1 'polypeptide(L)'
;MREDKILRWLIESRNKIVKQGDLETKSVANVSVIQNWYKPPINEISVNPTLDSNEIAVIVCESLDRDKIGKNSILKIERRWIENNLANYEILEALVYCFDFYAKIIFDAHNYLTNNKPNKCSYLSNFESEIKNIKNDFTLNKDNFLTTYLDINTLEQLNPKNFKIGLREKDFNNFEDNYDFLNEINFKRDKNSNLKEQADFYFEFAKKILSVDGFHIPTVILGKKDASPKFLQLKLDGKRDTYLTIHKIAQIIEVENYESIIFIGEMWVAIPDDDKPELLPGEYTNKMEALMICALNKDKEEYIYTNIFERKNDEIVYGPKQIPQNNTANFLNPIKDVWAK
;
A
#
# COMPACT_ATOMS: atom_id res chain seq x y z
N MET A 1 21.33 -19.46 -19.35
CA MET A 1 21.78 -18.07 -19.68
C MET A 1 21.63 -17.73 -21.16
N ARG A 2 22.23 -18.47 -22.11
CA ARG A 2 22.17 -18.11 -23.56
C ARG A 2 20.78 -18.17 -24.19
N GLU A 3 19.91 -19.03 -23.68
CA GLU A 3 18.53 -19.20 -24.15
C GLU A 3 17.56 -18.19 -23.51
N ASP A 4 17.96 -17.55 -22.41
CA ASP A 4 17.15 -16.55 -21.74
C ASP A 4 17.29 -15.21 -22.47
N LYS A 5 16.18 -14.72 -23.02
CA LYS A 5 16.15 -13.50 -23.82
C LYS A 5 16.64 -12.27 -23.04
N ILE A 6 16.30 -12.16 -21.75
CA ILE A 6 16.64 -10.99 -20.92
C ILE A 6 18.12 -11.02 -20.55
N LEU A 7 18.65 -12.19 -20.16
CA LEU A 7 20.08 -12.34 -19.84
C LEU A 7 20.96 -12.16 -21.09
N ARG A 8 20.51 -12.64 -22.25
CA ARG A 8 21.20 -12.39 -23.52
C ARG A 8 21.18 -10.90 -23.86
N TRP A 9 20.02 -10.26 -23.74
CA TRP A 9 19.87 -8.82 -23.94
C TRP A 9 20.81 -8.00 -23.04
N LEU A 10 21.01 -8.39 -21.78
CA LEU A 10 21.94 -7.69 -20.88
C LEU A 10 23.37 -7.64 -21.45
N ILE A 11 23.86 -8.77 -21.95
CA ILE A 11 25.20 -8.89 -22.53
C ILE A 11 25.30 -8.06 -23.83
N GLU A 12 24.30 -8.20 -24.70
CA GLU A 12 24.24 -7.48 -25.99
C GLU A 12 24.16 -5.97 -25.77
N SER A 13 23.31 -5.52 -24.85
CA SER A 13 23.13 -4.11 -24.49
C SER A 13 24.39 -3.50 -23.91
N ARG A 14 25.07 -4.19 -22.99
CA ARG A 14 26.37 -3.75 -22.47
C ARG A 14 27.40 -3.60 -23.59
N ASN A 15 27.42 -4.53 -24.54
CA ASN A 15 28.33 -4.44 -25.68
C ASN A 15 27.98 -3.28 -26.61
N LYS A 16 26.70 -3.02 -26.86
CA LYS A 16 26.23 -1.86 -27.64
C LYS A 16 26.64 -0.55 -26.96
N ILE A 17 26.34 -0.39 -25.66
CA ILE A 17 26.73 0.79 -24.86
C ILE A 17 28.24 1.07 -24.96
N VAL A 18 29.06 0.04 -24.74
CA VAL A 18 30.52 0.20 -24.71
C VAL A 18 31.12 0.48 -26.09
N LYS A 19 30.54 -0.07 -27.17
CA LYS A 19 31.17 -0.07 -28.51
C LYS A 19 30.51 0.86 -29.52
N GLN A 20 29.23 1.16 -29.35
CA GLN A 20 28.38 1.81 -30.36
C GLN A 20 27.67 3.06 -29.80
N GLY A 21 27.56 3.20 -28.48
CA GLY A 21 26.88 4.32 -27.83
C GLY A 21 25.52 3.92 -27.23
N ASP A 22 24.67 4.91 -26.96
CA ASP A 22 23.43 4.72 -26.19
C ASP A 22 22.43 3.74 -26.83
N LEU A 23 21.55 3.21 -25.98
CA LEU A 23 20.45 2.35 -26.40
C LEU A 23 19.37 3.19 -27.08
N GLU A 24 18.79 2.65 -28.15
CA GLU A 24 17.62 3.24 -28.78
C GLU A 24 16.38 2.85 -27.99
N THR A 25 15.61 3.84 -27.55
CA THR A 25 14.46 3.61 -26.67
C THR A 25 13.15 4.05 -27.31
N LYS A 26 12.08 3.33 -26.99
CA LYS A 26 10.67 3.70 -27.21
C LYS A 26 10.02 4.04 -25.88
N SER A 27 10.80 4.69 -25.02
CA SER A 27 10.39 5.04 -23.67
C SER A 27 9.22 6.01 -23.72
N VAL A 28 8.30 5.87 -22.77
CA VAL A 28 7.10 6.71 -22.65
C VAL A 28 6.89 7.11 -21.20
N ALA A 29 6.34 8.29 -20.98
CA ALA A 29 5.72 8.63 -19.70
C ALA A 29 4.21 8.49 -19.85
N ASN A 30 3.61 7.64 -19.03
CA ASN A 30 2.18 7.44 -18.94
C ASN A 30 1.62 8.31 -17.83
N VAL A 31 0.54 9.03 -18.12
CA VAL A 31 -0.11 9.92 -17.15
C VAL A 31 -1.50 9.41 -16.83
N SER A 32 -1.93 9.55 -15.58
CA SER A 32 -3.27 9.15 -15.13
C SER A 32 -3.76 10.04 -13.98
N VAL A 33 -5.07 10.16 -13.79
CA VAL A 33 -5.68 11.05 -12.79
C VAL A 33 -6.46 10.24 -11.76
N ILE A 34 -5.95 10.13 -10.53
CA ILE A 34 -6.61 9.43 -9.42
C ILE A 34 -7.56 10.39 -8.71
N GLN A 35 -8.86 10.07 -8.67
CA GLN A 35 -9.89 10.95 -8.08
C GLN A 35 -10.80 10.24 -7.06
N ASN A 36 -10.87 8.92 -7.12
CA ASN A 36 -11.74 8.11 -6.29
C ASN A 36 -11.15 6.69 -6.14
N TRP A 37 -11.88 5.81 -5.46
CA TRP A 37 -11.46 4.43 -5.17
C TRP A 37 -11.56 3.48 -6.36
N TYR A 38 -12.28 3.88 -7.40
CA TYR A 38 -12.39 3.09 -8.61
C TYR A 38 -11.16 3.32 -9.45
N LYS A 39 -10.85 2.36 -10.32
CA LYS A 39 -9.76 2.52 -11.27
C LYS A 39 -9.93 3.86 -12.01
N PRO A 40 -8.94 4.76 -11.90
CA PRO A 40 -8.91 6.01 -12.64
C PRO A 40 -9.24 5.78 -14.12
N PRO A 41 -9.97 6.69 -14.80
CA PRO A 41 -10.00 6.67 -16.24
C PRO A 41 -8.58 6.76 -16.79
N ILE A 42 -8.30 5.85 -17.72
CA ILE A 42 -7.01 5.64 -18.40
C ILE A 42 -6.90 6.69 -19.51
N ASN A 43 -6.73 7.96 -19.17
CA ASN A 43 -6.15 8.90 -20.14
C ASN A 43 -4.64 8.69 -20.14
N GLU A 44 -4.19 7.52 -20.62
CA GLU A 44 -2.76 7.26 -20.86
C GLU A 44 -2.30 8.13 -22.03
N ILE A 45 -1.87 9.34 -21.72
CA ILE A 45 -1.18 10.18 -22.67
C ILE A 45 0.29 9.77 -22.59
N SER A 46 0.79 9.16 -23.66
CA SER A 46 2.22 8.91 -23.84
C SER A 46 2.91 10.21 -24.22
N VAL A 47 3.69 10.76 -23.30
CA VAL A 47 4.52 11.95 -23.54
C VAL A 47 5.99 11.57 -23.57
N ASN A 48 6.82 12.51 -24.04
CA ASN A 48 8.27 12.35 -24.00
C ASN A 48 8.73 12.15 -22.54
N PRO A 49 9.34 11.01 -22.20
CA PRO A 49 9.74 10.70 -20.82
C PRO A 49 10.90 11.55 -20.30
N THR A 50 11.60 12.28 -21.19
CA THR A 50 12.71 13.17 -20.81
C THR A 50 12.26 14.53 -20.31
N LEU A 51 10.98 14.88 -20.47
CA LEU A 51 10.42 16.11 -19.92
C LEU A 51 10.37 16.05 -18.39
N ASP A 52 10.50 17.21 -17.75
CA ASP A 52 10.30 17.33 -16.31
C ASP A 52 8.85 16.98 -15.93
N SER A 53 8.66 16.46 -14.71
CA SER A 53 7.32 16.07 -14.24
C SER A 53 6.34 17.26 -14.22
N ASN A 54 6.80 18.49 -13.95
CA ASN A 54 5.93 19.67 -14.00
C ASN A 54 5.60 20.07 -15.43
N GLU A 55 6.54 19.96 -16.37
CA GLU A 55 6.28 20.22 -17.79
C GLU A 55 5.22 19.25 -18.34
N ILE A 56 5.37 17.96 -18.03
CA ILE A 56 4.37 16.93 -18.36
C ILE A 56 3.02 17.29 -17.74
N ALA A 57 3.01 17.70 -16.47
CA ALA A 57 1.79 18.04 -15.76
C ALA A 57 1.06 19.23 -16.40
N VAL A 58 1.77 20.27 -16.81
CA VAL A 58 1.19 21.44 -17.51
C VAL A 58 0.53 21.00 -18.81
N ILE A 59 1.25 20.27 -19.67
CA ILE A 59 0.74 19.77 -20.97
C ILE A 59 -0.53 18.94 -20.78
N VAL A 60 -0.51 18.02 -19.81
CA VAL A 60 -1.65 17.13 -19.57
C VAL A 60 -2.83 17.92 -19.00
N CYS A 61 -2.58 18.82 -18.03
CA CYS A 61 -3.63 19.62 -17.42
C CYS A 61 -4.34 20.56 -18.40
N GLU A 62 -3.68 21.01 -19.46
CA GLU A 62 -4.31 21.78 -20.56
C GLU A 62 -5.30 20.95 -21.37
N SER A 63 -5.08 19.63 -21.47
CA SER A 63 -5.95 18.71 -22.20
C SER A 63 -7.11 18.15 -21.37
N LEU A 64 -7.09 18.34 -20.05
CA LEU A 64 -8.09 17.80 -19.14
C LEU A 64 -9.28 18.73 -18.98
N ASP A 65 -10.47 18.14 -18.90
CA ASP A 65 -11.70 18.83 -18.55
C ASP A 65 -11.67 19.25 -17.07
N ARG A 66 -11.41 20.53 -16.82
CA ARG A 66 -11.26 21.11 -15.47
C ARG A 66 -12.52 20.91 -14.62
N ASP A 67 -13.70 20.85 -15.23
CA ASP A 67 -14.96 20.66 -14.50
C ASP A 67 -15.10 19.23 -13.94
N LYS A 68 -14.34 18.28 -14.50
CA LYS A 68 -14.27 16.90 -14.00
C LYS A 68 -13.14 16.69 -12.99
N ILE A 69 -12.34 17.71 -12.69
CA ILE A 69 -11.24 17.60 -11.74
C ILE A 69 -11.72 17.92 -10.33
N GLY A 70 -11.88 16.88 -9.50
CA GLY A 70 -12.22 17.04 -8.09
C GLY A 70 -11.07 17.65 -7.27
N LYS A 71 -11.41 18.33 -6.17
CA LYS A 71 -10.45 18.98 -5.23
C LYS A 71 -9.33 18.07 -4.72
N ASN A 72 -9.56 16.76 -4.63
CA ASN A 72 -8.61 15.78 -4.11
C ASN A 72 -7.98 14.91 -5.22
N SER A 73 -8.02 15.39 -6.46
CA SER A 73 -7.44 14.67 -7.60
C SER A 73 -5.92 14.68 -7.57
N ILE A 74 -5.32 13.56 -7.96
CA ILE A 74 -3.87 13.36 -7.99
C ILE A 74 -3.47 13.00 -9.41
N LEU A 75 -2.47 13.69 -9.93
CA LEU A 75 -1.84 13.33 -11.20
C LEU A 75 -0.72 12.32 -10.91
N LYS A 76 -0.83 11.12 -11.49
CA LYS A 76 0.23 10.09 -11.45
C LYS A 76 0.94 10.08 -12.79
N ILE A 77 2.25 10.33 -12.78
CA ILE A 77 3.14 10.25 -13.94
C ILE A 77 4.06 9.05 -13.75
N GLU A 78 3.91 8.02 -14.57
CA GLU A 78 4.73 6.81 -14.55
C GLU A 78 5.64 6.75 -15.78
N ARG A 79 6.96 6.79 -15.57
CA ARG A 79 7.95 6.66 -16.64
C ARG A 79 8.26 5.19 -16.89
N ARG A 80 8.21 4.78 -18.16
CA ARG A 80 8.62 3.44 -18.61
C ARG A 80 9.75 3.57 -19.60
N TRP A 81 10.93 3.08 -19.21
CA TRP A 81 12.09 3.03 -20.08
C TRP A 81 12.08 1.71 -20.83
N ILE A 82 11.93 1.75 -22.15
CA ILE A 82 11.77 0.56 -22.99
C ILE A 82 12.78 0.62 -24.12
N GLU A 83 13.62 -0.41 -24.23
CA GLU A 83 14.60 -0.53 -25.32
C GLU A 83 14.01 -1.32 -26.50
N ASN A 84 14.42 -0.97 -27.73
CA ASN A 84 13.88 -1.55 -28.96
C ASN A 84 13.95 -3.09 -29.03
N ASN A 85 15.07 -3.68 -28.62
CA ASN A 85 15.28 -5.13 -28.63
C ASN A 85 14.67 -5.84 -27.40
N LEU A 86 14.16 -5.07 -26.43
CA LEU A 86 13.46 -5.55 -25.24
C LEU A 86 12.07 -4.89 -25.08
N ALA A 87 11.33 -4.75 -26.18
CA ALA A 87 10.08 -3.98 -26.26
C ALA A 87 8.98 -4.35 -25.23
N ASN A 88 9.02 -5.55 -24.64
CA ASN A 88 8.00 -6.03 -23.71
C ASN A 88 8.38 -5.83 -22.23
N TYR A 89 9.56 -5.28 -21.95
CA TYR A 89 10.03 -5.10 -20.58
C TYR A 89 10.43 -3.66 -20.34
N GLU A 90 10.07 -3.16 -19.16
CA GLU A 90 10.70 -1.97 -18.63
C GLU A 90 12.15 -2.32 -18.23
N ILE A 91 13.10 -1.44 -18.51
CA ILE A 91 14.54 -1.71 -18.35
C ILE A 91 14.90 -2.03 -16.90
N LEU A 92 14.38 -1.28 -15.93
CA LEU A 92 14.69 -1.51 -14.52
C LEU A 92 14.12 -2.86 -14.04
N GLU A 93 12.91 -3.23 -14.46
CA GLU A 93 12.35 -4.58 -14.26
C GLU A 93 13.26 -5.68 -14.83
N ALA A 94 13.77 -5.49 -16.06
CA ALA A 94 14.68 -6.42 -16.70
C ALA A 94 16.01 -6.55 -15.94
N LEU A 95 16.55 -5.43 -15.45
CA LEU A 95 17.78 -5.42 -14.66
C LEU A 95 17.60 -6.11 -13.30
N VAL A 96 16.46 -5.90 -12.64
CA VAL A 96 16.12 -6.61 -11.38
C VAL A 96 16.04 -8.11 -11.61
N TYR A 97 15.43 -8.54 -12.72
CA TYR A 97 15.43 -9.96 -13.11
C TYR A 97 16.84 -10.51 -13.31
N CYS A 98 17.70 -9.78 -14.03
CA CYS A 98 19.09 -10.18 -14.21
C CYS A 98 19.84 -10.29 -12.88
N PHE A 99 19.70 -9.28 -12.01
CA PHE A 99 20.35 -9.26 -10.72
C PHE A 99 19.91 -10.44 -9.84
N ASP A 100 18.60 -10.68 -9.73
CA ASP A 100 18.03 -11.83 -9.01
C ASP A 100 18.62 -13.15 -9.51
N PHE A 101 18.72 -13.31 -10.83
CA PHE A 101 19.32 -14.50 -11.44
C PHE A 101 20.79 -14.69 -11.06
N TYR A 102 21.62 -13.64 -11.17
CA TYR A 102 23.04 -13.72 -10.79
C TYR A 102 23.22 -13.96 -9.30
N ALA A 103 22.41 -13.31 -8.46
CA ALA A 103 22.44 -13.46 -7.03
C ALA A 103 22.16 -14.91 -6.60
N LYS A 104 21.20 -15.58 -7.24
CA LYS A 104 20.92 -17.01 -7.05
C LYS A 104 22.09 -17.90 -7.45
N ILE A 105 22.78 -17.62 -8.56
CA ILE A 105 23.98 -18.38 -8.94
C ILE A 105 25.07 -18.28 -7.86
N ILE A 106 25.31 -17.08 -7.34
CA ILE A 106 26.32 -16.86 -6.28
C ILE A 106 25.91 -17.62 -5.01
N PHE A 107 24.62 -17.58 -4.66
CA PHE A 107 24.07 -18.29 -3.52
C PHE A 107 24.22 -19.82 -3.67
N ASP A 108 23.89 -20.37 -4.83
CA ASP A 108 24.03 -21.80 -5.13
C ASP A 108 25.49 -22.26 -5.08
N ALA A 109 26.40 -21.47 -5.66
CA ALA A 109 27.83 -21.75 -5.60
C ALA A 109 28.35 -21.75 -4.15
N HIS A 110 27.89 -20.80 -3.33
CA HIS A 110 28.23 -20.77 -1.91
C HIS A 110 27.71 -22.00 -1.16
N ASN A 111 26.46 -22.39 -1.37
CA ASN A 111 25.87 -23.58 -0.75
C ASN A 111 26.63 -24.86 -1.13
N TYR A 112 27.01 -24.98 -2.41
CA TYR A 112 27.82 -26.09 -2.90
C TYR A 112 29.18 -26.15 -2.19
N LEU A 113 29.90 -25.03 -2.12
CA LEU A 113 31.24 -24.97 -1.52
C LEU A 113 31.22 -25.16 0.01
N THR A 114 30.12 -24.83 0.67
CA THR A 114 29.95 -24.99 2.13
C THR A 114 29.29 -26.31 2.53
N ASN A 115 29.04 -27.23 1.58
CA ASN A 115 28.32 -28.49 1.82
C ASN A 115 26.98 -28.27 2.53
N ASN A 116 26.22 -27.25 2.13
CA ASN A 116 24.94 -26.88 2.75
C ASN A 116 25.04 -26.66 4.28
N LYS A 117 26.17 -26.17 4.78
CA LYS A 117 26.34 -25.72 6.18
C LYS A 117 26.45 -24.18 6.24
N PRO A 118 25.36 -23.45 5.91
CA PRO A 118 25.36 -21.99 5.79
C PRO A 118 25.63 -21.27 7.13
N ASN A 119 25.43 -21.96 8.27
CA ASN A 119 25.49 -21.39 9.61
C ASN A 119 26.86 -20.84 10.05
N LYS A 120 27.89 -20.88 9.20
CA LYS A 120 29.21 -20.29 9.46
C LYS A 120 29.50 -19.02 8.66
N CYS A 121 28.62 -18.60 7.75
CA CYS A 121 28.80 -17.40 6.94
C CYS A 121 27.76 -16.33 7.31
N SER A 122 28.17 -15.32 8.08
CA SER A 122 27.32 -14.18 8.45
C SER A 122 26.84 -13.36 7.25
N TYR A 123 27.60 -13.39 6.14
CA TYR A 123 27.18 -12.78 4.89
C TYR A 123 25.95 -13.50 4.31
N LEU A 124 25.93 -14.84 4.35
CA LEU A 124 24.87 -15.63 3.72
C LEU A 124 23.51 -15.47 4.42
N SER A 125 23.50 -15.39 5.76
CA SER A 125 22.25 -15.22 6.52
C SER A 125 21.54 -13.90 6.18
N ASN A 126 22.30 -12.82 5.95
CA ASN A 126 21.73 -11.53 5.55
C ASN A 126 21.35 -11.55 4.06
N PHE A 127 22.24 -12.06 3.22
CA PHE A 127 22.09 -12.14 1.76
C PHE A 127 20.88 -12.98 1.34
N GLU A 128 20.61 -14.10 2.01
CA GLU A 128 19.46 -14.97 1.71
C GLU A 128 18.13 -14.24 1.91
N SER A 129 18.02 -13.43 2.96
CA SER A 129 16.81 -12.64 3.24
C SER A 129 16.59 -11.50 2.23
N GLU A 130 17.66 -10.87 1.78
CA GLU A 130 17.63 -9.73 0.85
C GLU A 130 17.33 -10.19 -0.59
N ILE A 131 17.92 -11.31 -1.02
CA ILE A 131 17.74 -11.79 -2.40
C ILE A 131 16.41 -12.47 -2.61
N LYS A 132 15.92 -13.25 -1.63
CA LYS A 132 14.63 -13.95 -1.77
C LYS A 132 13.49 -12.98 -2.12
N ASN A 133 13.62 -11.72 -1.72
CA ASN A 133 12.58 -10.73 -1.87
C ASN A 133 12.91 -9.63 -2.88
N ILE A 134 14.05 -9.63 -3.58
CA ILE A 134 14.45 -8.47 -4.40
C ILE A 134 13.41 -8.07 -5.45
N LYS A 135 12.77 -9.05 -6.10
CA LYS A 135 11.70 -8.80 -7.08
C LYS A 135 10.46 -8.20 -6.41
N ASN A 136 10.09 -8.72 -5.24
CA ASN A 136 8.95 -8.23 -4.47
C ASN A 136 9.24 -6.82 -3.94
N ASP A 137 10.42 -6.61 -3.36
CA ASP A 137 10.89 -5.31 -2.87
C ASP A 137 10.94 -4.29 -3.99
N PHE A 138 11.46 -4.65 -5.17
CA PHE A 138 11.42 -3.79 -6.34
C PHE A 138 9.99 -3.45 -6.73
N THR A 139 9.11 -4.44 -6.85
CA THR A 139 7.72 -4.22 -7.25
C THR A 139 7.01 -3.30 -6.26
N LEU A 140 7.21 -3.53 -4.95
CA LEU A 140 6.67 -2.72 -3.86
C LEU A 140 7.31 -1.33 -3.75
N ASN A 141 8.45 -1.08 -4.38
CA ASN A 141 9.11 0.23 -4.35
C ASN A 141 9.21 0.86 -5.76
N LYS A 142 8.57 0.26 -6.77
CA LYS A 142 8.62 0.70 -8.17
C LYS A 142 8.24 2.17 -8.31
N ASP A 143 7.24 2.61 -7.56
CA ASP A 143 6.78 3.99 -7.54
C ASP A 143 7.88 4.97 -7.13
N ASN A 144 8.78 4.59 -6.21
CA ASN A 144 9.87 5.45 -5.75
C ASN A 144 10.91 5.73 -6.85
N PHE A 145 10.95 4.88 -7.88
CA PHE A 145 11.94 4.97 -8.96
C PHE A 145 11.34 5.53 -10.25
N LEU A 146 10.08 5.20 -10.52
CA LEU A 146 9.47 5.43 -11.83
C LEU A 146 8.25 6.34 -11.80
N THR A 147 7.70 6.63 -10.62
CA THR A 147 6.44 7.37 -10.50
C THR A 147 6.63 8.71 -9.79
N THR A 148 5.99 9.74 -10.32
CA THR A 148 5.79 11.02 -9.62
C THR A 148 4.30 11.22 -9.39
N TYR A 149 3.92 11.56 -8.16
CA TYR A 149 2.57 11.96 -7.80
C TYR A 149 2.52 13.47 -7.58
N LEU A 150 1.57 14.16 -8.18
CA LEU A 150 1.37 15.59 -8.03
C LEU A 150 -0.07 15.89 -7.61
N ASP A 151 -0.27 16.90 -6.77
CA ASP A 151 -1.57 17.56 -6.64
C ASP A 151 -1.90 18.22 -7.98
N ILE A 152 -3.03 17.90 -8.60
CA ILE A 152 -3.36 18.44 -9.93
C ILE A 152 -3.71 19.94 -9.91
N ASN A 153 -4.10 20.47 -8.75
CA ASN A 153 -4.50 21.86 -8.57
C ASN A 153 -3.31 22.75 -8.25
N THR A 154 -2.37 22.27 -7.41
CA THR A 154 -1.19 23.04 -7.00
C THR A 154 0.09 22.65 -7.75
N LEU A 155 0.09 21.50 -8.43
CA LEU A 155 1.26 20.85 -9.02
C LEU A 155 2.37 20.51 -8.01
N GLU A 156 2.07 20.58 -6.71
CA GLU A 156 3.01 20.18 -5.67
C GLU A 156 3.19 18.66 -5.65
N GLN A 157 4.44 18.24 -5.50
CA GLN A 157 4.77 16.82 -5.46
C GLN A 157 4.34 16.17 -4.14
N LEU A 158 3.58 15.09 -4.28
CA LEU A 158 3.20 14.21 -3.18
C LEU A 158 4.25 13.12 -3.05
N ASN A 159 4.79 12.94 -1.85
CA ASN A 159 5.85 11.97 -1.57
C ASN A 159 5.36 10.96 -0.53
N PRO A 160 4.75 9.84 -0.96
CA PRO A 160 4.41 8.75 -0.07
C PRO A 160 5.67 8.24 0.63
N LYS A 161 5.60 8.07 1.94
CA LYS A 161 6.73 7.61 2.75
C LYS A 161 6.34 6.36 3.54
N ASN A 162 7.19 5.35 3.46
CA ASN A 162 7.11 4.15 4.28
C ASN A 162 8.27 4.13 5.24
N PHE A 163 7.99 3.99 6.53
CA PHE A 163 9.02 3.86 7.55
C PHE A 163 8.79 2.56 8.33
N LYS A 164 9.86 1.82 8.56
CA LYS A 164 9.85 0.71 9.53
C LYS A 164 10.19 1.29 10.89
N ILE A 165 9.25 1.19 11.83
CA ILE A 165 9.50 1.56 13.22
C ILE A 165 10.09 0.32 13.90
N GLY A 166 11.37 0.40 14.24
CA GLY A 166 12.01 -0.59 15.12
C GLY A 166 11.61 -0.31 16.56
N LEU A 167 10.85 -1.21 17.16
CA LEU A 167 10.49 -1.13 18.57
C LEU A 167 11.76 -1.31 19.41
N ARG A 168 12.02 -0.39 20.34
CA ARG A 168 13.14 -0.48 21.30
C ARG A 168 12.58 -0.81 22.67
N GLU A 169 13.36 -1.49 23.49
CA GLU A 169 12.95 -1.90 24.85
C GLU A 169 12.47 -0.70 25.71
N LYS A 170 13.12 0.46 25.57
CA LYS A 170 12.71 1.71 26.23
C LYS A 170 11.33 2.25 25.78
N ASP A 171 10.84 1.84 24.62
CA ASP A 171 9.54 2.25 24.10
C ASP A 171 8.40 1.49 24.81
N PHE A 172 8.72 0.49 25.64
CA PHE A 172 7.78 -0.27 26.46
C PHE A 172 7.76 0.13 27.94
N ASN A 173 8.45 1.21 28.32
CA ASN A 173 8.39 1.72 29.69
C ASN A 173 6.92 2.08 30.02
N ASN A 174 6.40 1.53 31.13
CA ASN A 174 5.01 1.66 31.60
C ASN A 174 3.94 1.02 30.68
N PHE A 175 4.35 0.15 29.72
CA PHE A 175 3.40 -0.55 28.84
C PHE A 175 2.46 -1.47 29.63
N GLU A 176 2.99 -2.24 30.58
CA GLU A 176 2.19 -3.16 31.39
C GLU A 176 1.17 -2.44 32.29
N ASP A 177 1.51 -1.23 32.77
CA ASP A 177 0.63 -0.42 33.62
C ASP A 177 -0.51 0.22 32.80
N ASN A 178 -0.21 0.70 31.59
CA ASN A 178 -1.20 1.39 30.74
C ASN A 178 -2.13 0.42 29.99
N TYR A 179 -1.66 -0.80 29.70
CA TYR A 179 -2.41 -1.81 28.94
C TYR A 179 -2.64 -3.08 29.75
N ASP A 180 -2.98 -2.93 31.03
CA ASP A 180 -3.26 -4.03 31.96
C ASP A 180 -4.34 -5.02 31.44
N PHE A 181 -5.28 -4.52 30.65
CA PHE A 181 -6.33 -5.31 29.98
C PHE A 181 -5.76 -6.40 29.07
N LEU A 182 -4.50 -6.31 28.63
CA LEU A 182 -3.84 -7.36 27.86
C LEU A 182 -3.73 -8.67 28.64
N ASN A 183 -3.67 -8.61 29.98
CA ASN A 183 -3.67 -9.78 30.86
C ASN A 183 -5.00 -10.54 30.82
N GLU A 184 -6.09 -9.84 30.52
CA GLU A 184 -7.44 -10.41 30.38
C GLU A 184 -7.68 -10.97 28.97
N ILE A 185 -6.89 -10.53 27.98
CA ILE A 185 -7.03 -10.96 26.60
C ILE A 185 -6.31 -12.30 26.42
N ASN A 186 -7.10 -13.35 26.29
CA ASN A 186 -6.56 -14.65 25.88
C ASN A 186 -6.19 -14.58 24.38
N PHE A 187 -4.95 -14.21 24.08
CA PHE A 187 -4.36 -14.14 22.73
C PHE A 187 -4.23 -15.51 22.03
N LYS A 188 -5.00 -16.52 22.43
CA LYS A 188 -5.19 -17.73 21.61
C LYS A 188 -6.00 -17.32 20.38
N ARG A 189 -5.36 -16.62 19.45
CA ARG A 189 -5.79 -16.53 18.07
C ARG A 189 -5.90 -17.96 17.59
N ASP A 190 -7.13 -18.46 17.54
CA ASP A 190 -7.37 -19.73 16.91
C ASP A 190 -6.91 -19.55 15.46
N LYS A 191 -5.94 -20.36 15.02
CA LYS A 191 -5.51 -20.37 13.62
C LYS A 191 -6.68 -20.67 12.68
N ASN A 192 -7.76 -21.24 13.23
CA ASN A 192 -9.00 -21.53 12.54
C ASN A 192 -10.07 -20.43 12.68
N SER A 193 -9.76 -19.29 13.31
CA SER A 193 -10.72 -18.20 13.46
C SER A 193 -11.14 -17.64 12.10
N ASN A 194 -12.44 -17.58 11.85
CA ASN A 194 -12.97 -17.02 10.60
C ASN A 194 -12.83 -15.48 10.58
N LEU A 195 -13.07 -14.87 9.41
CA LEU A 195 -12.91 -13.42 9.24
C LEU A 195 -13.78 -12.61 10.23
N LYS A 196 -15.00 -13.08 10.50
CA LYS A 196 -15.92 -12.43 11.43
C LYS A 196 -15.39 -12.40 12.86
N GLU A 197 -14.90 -13.54 13.34
CA GLU A 197 -14.30 -13.67 14.67
C GLU A 197 -13.06 -12.79 14.81
N GLN A 198 -12.22 -12.72 13.77
CA GLN A 198 -11.07 -11.81 13.74
C GLN A 198 -11.53 -10.34 13.78
N ALA A 199 -12.54 -9.97 13.00
CA ALA A 199 -13.10 -8.62 13.01
C ALA A 199 -13.69 -8.26 14.39
N ASP A 200 -14.47 -9.16 15.00
CA ASP A 200 -15.06 -8.95 16.32
C ASP A 200 -13.97 -8.77 17.39
N PHE A 201 -12.93 -9.61 17.37
CA PHE A 201 -11.77 -9.51 18.27
C PHE A 201 -11.05 -8.17 18.12
N TYR A 202 -10.64 -7.80 16.89
CA TYR A 202 -9.85 -6.60 16.69
C TYR A 202 -10.67 -5.32 16.91
N PHE A 203 -11.99 -5.35 16.73
CA PHE A 203 -12.84 -4.21 17.02
C PHE A 203 -12.93 -3.93 18.52
N GLU A 204 -13.13 -4.97 19.35
CA GLU A 204 -13.10 -4.80 20.81
C GLU A 204 -11.70 -4.42 21.31
N PHE A 205 -10.65 -4.96 20.70
CA PHE A 205 -9.28 -4.54 20.99
C PHE A 205 -9.06 -3.05 20.70
N ALA A 206 -9.51 -2.58 19.54
CA ALA A 206 -9.39 -1.18 19.13
C ALA A 206 -10.16 -0.23 20.06
N LYS A 207 -11.32 -0.65 20.58
CA LYS A 207 -12.07 0.13 21.59
C LYS A 207 -11.27 0.28 22.89
N LYS A 208 -10.61 -0.79 23.36
CA LYS A 208 -9.76 -0.70 24.55
C LYS A 208 -8.58 0.24 24.33
N ILE A 209 -7.91 0.15 23.18
CA ILE A 209 -6.82 1.07 22.80
C ILE A 209 -7.31 2.52 22.79
N LEU A 210 -8.42 2.81 22.11
CA LEU A 210 -8.99 4.15 22.04
C LEU A 210 -9.38 4.69 23.43
N SER A 211 -9.88 3.85 24.33
CA SER A 211 -10.22 4.25 25.70
C SER A 211 -9.00 4.58 26.56
N VAL A 212 -7.88 3.88 26.37
CA VAL A 212 -6.64 4.10 27.13
C VAL A 212 -5.87 5.29 26.57
N ASP A 213 -5.66 5.32 25.26
CA ASP A 213 -4.79 6.30 24.61
C ASP A 213 -5.52 7.61 24.30
N GLY A 214 -6.86 7.59 24.29
CA GLY A 214 -7.69 8.68 23.81
C GLY A 214 -7.64 8.87 22.30
N PHE A 215 -6.94 8.01 21.54
CA PHE A 215 -6.97 7.99 20.09
C PHE A 215 -6.65 6.58 19.57
N HIS A 216 -6.98 6.32 18.32
CA HIS A 216 -6.66 5.08 17.64
C HIS A 216 -5.97 5.38 16.31
N ILE A 217 -4.69 5.03 16.22
CA ILE A 217 -3.93 5.14 14.98
C ILE A 217 -4.58 4.25 13.91
N PRO A 218 -4.98 4.79 12.75
CA PRO A 218 -5.55 3.97 11.68
C PRO A 218 -4.65 2.78 11.37
N THR A 219 -5.20 1.58 11.44
CA THR A 219 -4.43 0.35 11.41
C THR A 219 -5.02 -0.61 10.38
N VAL A 220 -4.14 -1.21 9.60
CA VAL A 220 -4.44 -2.27 8.66
C VAL A 220 -3.76 -3.55 9.11
N ILE A 221 -4.54 -4.64 9.14
CA ILE A 221 -4.08 -5.97 9.50
C ILE A 221 -4.27 -6.85 8.27
N LEU A 222 -3.18 -7.35 7.72
CA LEU A 222 -3.19 -8.22 6.55
C LEU A 222 -3.02 -9.67 6.99
N GLY A 223 -3.95 -10.53 6.54
CA GLY A 223 -3.98 -11.95 6.86
C GLY A 223 -3.66 -12.83 5.66
N LYS A 224 -2.95 -13.92 5.93
CA LYS A 224 -2.65 -14.98 4.95
C LYS A 224 -2.74 -16.32 5.68
N LYS A 225 -3.18 -17.36 4.98
CA LYS A 225 -3.18 -18.72 5.52
C LYS A 225 -1.79 -19.11 6.03
N ASP A 226 -1.75 -19.70 7.23
CA ASP A 226 -0.54 -20.21 7.88
C ASP A 226 0.59 -19.19 8.16
N ALA A 227 0.30 -17.88 8.10
CA ALA A 227 1.25 -16.82 8.43
C ALA A 227 0.77 -15.96 9.61
N SER A 228 1.72 -15.34 10.31
CA SER A 228 1.41 -14.26 11.24
C SER A 228 0.80 -13.07 10.49
N PRO A 229 -0.12 -12.32 11.11
CA PRO A 229 -0.71 -11.17 10.47
C PRO A 229 0.34 -10.05 10.37
N LYS A 230 0.28 -9.26 9.29
CA LYS A 230 1.11 -8.07 9.12
C LYS A 230 0.32 -6.84 9.53
N PHE A 231 0.87 -6.08 10.48
CA PHE A 231 0.29 -4.84 10.94
C PHE A 231 0.93 -3.66 10.20
N LEU A 232 0.08 -2.75 9.72
CA LEU A 232 0.45 -1.51 9.07
C LEU A 232 -0.28 -0.36 9.78
N GLN A 233 0.46 0.52 10.44
CA GLN A 233 -0.09 1.77 10.96
C GLN A 233 -0.04 2.82 9.85
N LEU A 234 -1.13 3.55 9.68
CA LEU A 234 -1.31 4.51 8.61
C LEU A 234 -1.35 5.93 9.17
N LYS A 235 -0.69 6.84 8.48
CA LYS A 235 -0.85 8.28 8.68
C LYS A 235 -1.65 8.85 7.53
N LEU A 236 -2.87 9.30 7.80
CA LEU A 236 -3.82 9.78 6.81
C LEU A 236 -4.16 11.24 7.14
N ASP A 237 -3.38 12.19 6.60
CA ASP A 237 -3.59 13.62 6.87
C ASP A 237 -4.70 14.22 5.98
N GLY A 238 -5.11 13.49 4.93
CA GLY A 238 -6.27 13.85 4.12
C GLY A 238 -6.75 12.77 3.14
N LYS A 239 -7.72 13.15 2.29
CA LYS A 239 -8.31 12.24 1.29
C LYS A 239 -7.31 11.74 0.27
N ARG A 240 -6.40 12.62 -0.20
CA ARG A 240 -5.34 12.27 -1.15
C ARG A 240 -4.43 11.17 -0.61
N ASP A 241 -3.99 11.32 0.64
CA ASP A 241 -3.16 10.33 1.33
C ASP A 241 -3.90 9.00 1.46
N THR A 242 -5.20 9.06 1.72
CA THR A 242 -6.03 7.86 1.82
C THR A 242 -6.11 7.14 0.46
N TYR A 243 -6.30 7.85 -0.65
CA TYR A 243 -6.26 7.23 -1.99
C TYR A 243 -4.93 6.52 -2.24
N LEU A 244 -3.81 7.23 -2.08
CA LEU A 244 -2.48 6.66 -2.35
C LEU A 244 -2.15 5.50 -1.41
N THR A 245 -2.51 5.62 -0.13
CA THR A 245 -2.24 4.59 0.88
C THR A 245 -3.03 3.32 0.61
N ILE A 246 -4.31 3.41 0.24
CA ILE A 246 -5.11 2.19 -0.04
C ILE A 246 -4.66 1.52 -1.33
N HIS A 247 -4.32 2.28 -2.38
CA HIS A 247 -3.68 1.71 -3.57
C HIS A 247 -2.36 1.02 -3.23
N LYS A 248 -1.58 1.61 -2.31
CA LYS A 248 -0.34 0.99 -1.85
C LYS A 248 -0.58 -0.33 -1.11
N ILE A 249 -1.60 -0.37 -0.25
CA ILE A 249 -2.01 -1.59 0.45
C ILE A 249 -2.47 -2.66 -0.54
N ALA A 250 -3.25 -2.30 -1.57
CA ALA A 250 -3.65 -3.22 -2.62
C ALA A 250 -2.43 -3.85 -3.34
N GLN A 251 -1.40 -3.04 -3.64
CA GLN A 251 -0.14 -3.53 -4.20
C GLN A 251 0.60 -4.48 -3.24
N ILE A 252 0.64 -4.18 -1.93
CA ILE A 252 1.21 -5.07 -0.91
C ILE A 252 0.48 -6.41 -0.88
N ILE A 253 -0.85 -6.39 -0.92
CA ILE A 253 -1.70 -7.58 -0.94
C ILE A 253 -1.40 -8.42 -2.18
N GLU A 254 -1.30 -7.81 -3.35
CA GLU A 254 -1.00 -8.49 -4.62
C GLU A 254 0.38 -9.16 -4.61
N VAL A 255 1.42 -8.44 -4.22
CA VAL A 255 2.82 -8.93 -4.28
C VAL A 255 3.08 -9.99 -3.21
N GLU A 256 2.59 -9.79 -1.99
CA GLU A 256 2.86 -10.68 -0.85
C GLU A 256 1.81 -11.82 -0.73
N ASN A 257 0.77 -11.78 -1.57
CA ASN A 257 -0.33 -12.74 -1.62
C ASN A 257 -1.08 -12.84 -0.29
N TYR A 258 -1.52 -11.69 0.24
CA TYR A 258 -2.44 -11.67 1.36
C TYR A 258 -3.87 -11.99 0.92
N GLU A 259 -4.64 -12.65 1.78
CA GLU A 259 -5.97 -13.18 1.48
C GLU A 259 -7.08 -12.48 2.27
N SER A 260 -6.72 -11.69 3.28
CA SER A 260 -7.65 -10.85 4.02
C SER A 260 -7.03 -9.53 4.46
N ILE A 261 -7.91 -8.55 4.68
CA ILE A 261 -7.60 -7.24 5.24
C ILE A 261 -8.61 -6.93 6.35
N ILE A 262 -8.12 -6.32 7.42
CA ILE A 262 -8.93 -5.64 8.42
C ILE A 262 -8.41 -4.22 8.54
N PHE A 263 -9.23 -3.24 8.17
CA PHE A 263 -8.98 -1.82 8.38
C PHE A 263 -9.71 -1.36 9.63
N ILE A 264 -9.04 -0.61 10.50
CA ILE A 264 -9.61 -0.04 11.72
C ILE A 264 -9.18 1.42 11.82
N GLY A 265 -10.11 2.32 12.10
CA GLY A 265 -9.78 3.73 12.30
C GLY A 265 -10.94 4.56 12.81
N GLU A 266 -10.60 5.72 13.34
CA GLU A 266 -11.56 6.77 13.68
C GLU A 266 -12.07 7.45 12.40
N MET A 267 -13.34 7.82 12.40
CA MET A 267 -13.98 8.55 11.31
C MET A 267 -15.04 9.52 11.82
N TRP A 268 -15.33 10.53 11.02
CA TRP A 268 -16.51 11.37 11.20
C TRP A 268 -17.72 10.71 10.56
N VAL A 269 -18.83 10.66 11.29
CA VAL A 269 -20.16 10.31 10.77
C VAL A 269 -21.12 11.48 11.01
N ALA A 270 -22.10 11.66 10.15
CA ALA A 270 -23.09 12.73 10.29
C ALA A 270 -24.43 12.27 9.70
N ILE A 271 -25.53 12.87 10.15
CA ILE A 271 -26.82 12.74 9.46
C ILE A 271 -26.77 13.73 8.29
N PRO A 272 -26.86 13.26 7.03
CA PRO A 272 -26.81 14.14 5.86
C PRO A 272 -27.92 15.19 5.89
N ASP A 273 -27.60 16.38 5.40
CA ASP A 273 -28.56 17.43 5.12
C ASP A 273 -28.91 17.34 3.63
N ASP A 274 -30.17 17.07 3.32
CA ASP A 274 -30.63 16.89 1.94
C ASP A 274 -30.45 18.18 1.10
N ASP A 275 -30.35 19.34 1.75
CA ASP A 275 -30.08 20.62 1.08
C ASP A 275 -28.60 20.80 0.73
N LYS A 276 -27.69 19.98 1.30
CA LYS A 276 -26.23 20.04 1.10
C LYS A 276 -25.60 18.64 0.95
N PRO A 277 -26.07 17.82 0.00
CA PRO A 277 -25.63 16.43 -0.14
C PRO A 277 -24.14 16.29 -0.50
N GLU A 278 -23.50 17.37 -0.96
CA GLU A 278 -22.09 17.41 -1.32
C GLU A 278 -21.14 17.45 -0.12
N LEU A 279 -21.63 17.81 1.07
CA LEU A 279 -20.80 17.93 2.27
C LEU A 279 -20.33 16.56 2.75
N LEU A 280 -19.09 16.53 3.21
CA LEU A 280 -18.50 15.36 3.84
C LEU A 280 -18.91 15.27 5.30
N PRO A 281 -18.93 14.05 5.91
CA PRO A 281 -19.31 13.88 7.30
C PRO A 281 -18.59 14.81 8.28
N GLY A 282 -17.30 15.10 8.07
CA GLY A 282 -16.52 16.00 8.93
C GLY A 282 -16.84 17.50 8.78
N GLU A 283 -17.60 17.89 7.75
CA GLU A 283 -17.98 19.27 7.43
C GLU A 283 -19.37 19.63 8.00
N TYR A 284 -20.18 18.64 8.39
CA TYR A 284 -21.46 18.90 9.02
C TYR A 284 -21.33 19.40 10.46
N THR A 285 -22.28 20.23 10.89
CA THR A 285 -22.37 20.72 12.28
C THR A 285 -22.81 19.64 13.26
N ASN A 286 -23.56 18.64 12.80
CA ASN A 286 -24.03 17.50 13.58
C ASN A 286 -23.09 16.29 13.49
N LYS A 287 -21.82 16.50 13.12
CA LYS A 287 -20.83 15.42 13.03
C LYS A 287 -20.61 14.77 14.40
N MET A 288 -20.41 13.47 14.37
CA MET A 288 -20.09 12.63 15.50
C MET A 288 -18.82 11.84 15.20
N GLU A 289 -18.08 11.48 16.24
CA GLU A 289 -16.94 10.59 16.11
C GLU A 289 -17.42 9.14 16.14
N ALA A 290 -16.77 8.30 15.33
CA ALA A 290 -17.02 6.88 15.32
C ALA A 290 -15.73 6.09 15.13
N LEU A 291 -15.64 4.95 15.80
CA LEU A 291 -14.64 3.93 15.52
C LEU A 291 -15.25 2.94 14.53
N MET A 292 -14.57 2.72 13.41
CA MET A 292 -15.01 1.80 12.37
C MET A 292 -13.99 0.69 12.16
N ILE A 293 -14.51 -0.50 11.85
CA ILE A 293 -13.76 -1.61 11.29
C ILE A 293 -14.38 -2.03 9.96
N CYS A 294 -13.53 -2.37 8.99
CA CYS A 294 -13.91 -2.99 7.74
C CYS A 294 -13.00 -4.21 7.53
N ALA A 295 -13.59 -5.41 7.60
CA ALA A 295 -12.91 -6.65 7.31
C ALA A 295 -13.37 -7.20 5.96
N LEU A 296 -12.43 -7.65 5.13
CA LEU A 296 -12.70 -8.19 3.80
C LEU A 296 -11.72 -9.33 3.49
N ASN A 297 -12.15 -10.39 2.81
CA ASN A 297 -11.27 -11.43 2.27
C ASN A 297 -11.45 -11.67 0.77
N LYS A 298 -10.57 -12.49 0.18
CA LYS A 298 -10.61 -12.84 -1.25
C LYS A 298 -11.91 -13.53 -1.68
N ASP A 299 -12.56 -14.22 -0.74
CA ASP A 299 -13.84 -14.91 -0.95
C ASP A 299 -15.03 -13.94 -0.89
N LYS A 300 -14.76 -12.63 -0.78
CA LYS A 300 -15.73 -11.52 -0.75
C LYS A 300 -16.62 -11.50 0.49
N GLU A 301 -16.22 -12.19 1.57
CA GLU A 301 -16.83 -11.97 2.87
C GLU A 301 -16.45 -10.58 3.37
N GLU A 302 -17.45 -9.79 3.78
CA GLU A 302 -17.28 -8.40 4.21
C GLU A 302 -18.01 -8.18 5.53
N TYR A 303 -17.32 -7.61 6.52
CA TYR A 303 -17.89 -7.26 7.82
C TYR A 303 -17.52 -5.81 8.15
N ILE A 304 -18.54 -4.99 8.39
CA ILE A 304 -18.38 -3.57 8.74
C ILE A 304 -19.09 -3.33 10.07
N TYR A 305 -18.34 -2.83 11.05
CA TYR A 305 -18.91 -2.40 12.34
C TYR A 305 -18.54 -0.96 12.62
N THR A 306 -19.43 -0.28 13.33
CA THR A 306 -19.23 1.10 13.73
C THR A 306 -19.73 1.31 15.16
N ASN A 307 -18.96 2.00 15.98
CA ASN A 307 -19.42 2.52 17.27
C ASN A 307 -19.24 4.03 17.26
N ILE A 308 -20.35 4.76 17.33
CA ILE A 308 -20.32 6.18 17.66
C ILE A 308 -19.79 6.30 19.10
N PHE A 309 -18.94 7.28 19.36
CA PHE A 309 -18.44 7.56 20.70
C PHE A 309 -18.40 9.06 20.98
N GLU A 310 -18.37 9.40 22.27
CA GLU A 310 -18.21 10.77 22.76
C GLU A 310 -17.03 10.84 23.72
N ARG A 311 -16.29 11.95 23.67
CA ARG A 311 -15.21 12.27 24.60
C ARG A 311 -15.77 13.11 25.74
N LYS A 312 -15.84 12.55 26.96
CA LYS A 312 -16.40 13.22 28.14
C LYS A 312 -15.44 13.08 29.32
N ASN A 313 -15.00 14.21 29.88
CA ASN A 313 -14.12 14.24 31.06
C ASN A 313 -12.90 13.31 30.91
N ASP A 314 -12.24 13.37 29.74
CA ASP A 314 -11.11 12.51 29.37
C ASP A 314 -11.41 11.00 29.27
N GLU A 315 -12.69 10.60 29.28
CA GLU A 315 -13.14 9.23 29.02
C GLU A 315 -13.82 9.10 27.65
N ILE A 316 -13.70 7.91 27.05
CA ILE A 316 -14.41 7.53 25.82
C ILE A 316 -15.68 6.76 26.18
N VAL A 317 -16.84 7.34 25.84
CA VAL A 317 -18.14 6.71 26.05
C VAL A 317 -18.67 6.18 24.72
N TYR A 318 -18.75 4.86 24.59
CA TYR A 318 -19.27 4.21 23.38
C TYR A 318 -20.79 4.11 23.38
N GLY A 319 -21.38 4.46 22.24
CA GLY A 319 -22.74 4.06 21.87
C GLY A 319 -22.83 2.57 21.51
N PRO A 320 -24.04 2.09 21.13
CA PRO A 320 -24.24 0.71 20.71
C PRO A 320 -23.46 0.38 19.42
N LYS A 321 -23.05 -0.89 19.28
CA LYS A 321 -22.46 -1.40 18.05
C LYS A 321 -23.49 -1.38 16.92
N GLN A 322 -23.14 -0.69 15.84
CA GLN A 322 -23.95 -0.58 14.65
C GLN A 322 -23.37 -1.46 13.54
N ILE A 323 -24.26 -2.16 12.85
CA ILE A 323 -23.95 -2.90 11.62
C ILE A 323 -24.69 -2.16 10.51
N PRO A 324 -23.99 -1.39 9.66
CA PRO A 324 -24.64 -0.62 8.60
C PRO A 324 -25.42 -1.55 7.66
N GLN A 325 -26.70 -1.26 7.42
CA GLN A 325 -27.48 -1.96 6.40
C GLN A 325 -27.05 -1.47 5.02
N ASN A 326 -26.68 -2.38 4.11
CA ASN A 326 -26.29 -2.10 2.71
C ASN A 326 -25.06 -1.21 2.51
N ASN A 327 -24.16 -1.10 3.47
CA ASN A 327 -22.92 -0.34 3.28
C ASN A 327 -21.81 -1.25 2.74
N THR A 328 -21.16 -0.84 1.66
CA THR A 328 -19.94 -1.46 1.16
C THR A 328 -18.78 -0.52 1.42
N ALA A 329 -17.64 -1.06 1.89
CA ALA A 329 -16.43 -0.29 2.06
C ALA A 329 -15.82 0.02 0.68
N ASN A 330 -16.37 1.01 -0.02
CA ASN A 330 -15.94 1.38 -1.38
C ASN A 330 -14.47 1.76 -1.45
N PHE A 331 -13.91 2.26 -0.33
CA PHE A 331 -12.48 2.54 -0.27
C PHE A 331 -11.61 1.30 -0.42
N LEU A 332 -12.12 0.09 -0.13
CA LEU A 332 -11.43 -1.18 -0.35
C LEU A 332 -11.57 -1.71 -1.79
N ASN A 333 -12.22 -0.98 -2.71
CA ASN A 333 -12.35 -1.42 -4.11
C ASN A 333 -11.02 -1.73 -4.80
N PRO A 334 -9.91 -0.97 -4.61
CA PRO A 334 -8.61 -1.32 -5.18
C PRO A 334 -8.13 -2.73 -4.76
N ILE A 335 -8.51 -3.19 -3.57
CA ILE A 335 -8.16 -4.51 -3.05
C ILE A 335 -9.09 -5.58 -3.63
N LYS A 336 -10.39 -5.29 -3.74
CA LYS A 336 -11.36 -6.16 -4.44
C LYS A 336 -10.92 -6.43 -5.88
N ASP A 337 -10.40 -5.42 -6.57
CA ASP A 337 -9.87 -5.53 -7.94
C ASP A 337 -8.64 -6.44 -8.03
N VAL A 338 -7.78 -6.45 -7.01
CA VAL A 338 -6.60 -7.35 -6.96
C VAL A 338 -7.03 -8.80 -6.87
N TRP A 339 -7.99 -9.13 -6.00
CA TRP A 339 -8.47 -10.50 -5.83
C TRP A 339 -9.40 -10.99 -6.94
N ALA A 340 -9.89 -10.10 -7.81
CA ALA A 340 -10.71 -10.45 -8.96
C ALA A 340 -9.90 -10.88 -10.20
N LYS A 341 -8.58 -10.66 -10.21
CA LYS A 341 -7.65 -11.15 -11.25
C LYS A 341 -7.37 -12.63 -11.07
#